data_AF-Q02429-F1
#
_entry.id   AF-Q02429-F1
#
_cell.length_a   1.000
_cell.length_b   1.000
_cell.length_c   1.000
_cell.angle_alpha   90.00
_cell.angle_beta   90.00
_cell.angle_gamma   90.00
#
_symmetry.space_group_name_H-M   'P 1'
#
loop_
_entity.id
_entity.type
_entity.pdbx_description
1 polymer ?
#
loop_
_entity_poly.entity_id
_entity_poly.type
_entity_poly.pdbx_seq_one_letter_code
_entity_poly.pdbx_strand_id
1 'polypeptide(L)'
;MGNEDINTMKNGFIVVPFRLPDHKALPKSKEASLHYMFARRHQSSNANESDCLFLVNLPLLSNIEHMKKFVGQLCEKYDTVSHVEELLYNDEFGLHEVDLSALTSDLMSTADVNEKRYTPRNTALLKFVDDASINNCWNALRKYSNFHAKHPKELFEWTYTTPSFTTFINFYKPLDID
;
A
#
# COMPACT_ATOMS: atom_id res chain seq x y z
N MET A 1 -27.42 -5.78 7.93
CA MET A 1 -25.96 -5.59 8.03
C MET A 1 -25.55 -4.87 6.76
N GLY A 2 -25.15 -3.62 6.89
CA GLY A 2 -24.63 -2.87 5.75
C GLY A 2 -23.23 -3.39 5.42
N ASN A 3 -22.76 -3.19 4.18
CA ASN A 3 -21.37 -3.53 3.81
C ASN A 3 -20.34 -2.79 4.69
N GLU A 4 -20.77 -1.70 5.35
CA GLU A 4 -19.98 -0.84 6.23
C GLU A 4 -19.54 -1.53 7.54
N ASP A 5 -20.29 -2.54 7.99
CA ASP A 5 -20.01 -3.30 9.23
C ASP A 5 -18.81 -4.26 9.07
N ILE A 6 -18.34 -4.48 7.84
CA ILE A 6 -17.29 -5.45 7.55
C ILE A 6 -15.91 -4.81 7.76
N ASN A 7 -15.33 -5.06 8.92
CA ASN A 7 -14.02 -4.53 9.35
C ASN A 7 -12.85 -5.51 9.10
N THR A 8 -13.12 -6.82 9.05
CA THR A 8 -12.13 -7.88 8.95
C THR A 8 -12.66 -9.03 8.10
N MET A 9 -11.82 -9.55 7.22
CA MET A 9 -12.12 -10.71 6.37
C MET A 9 -11.82 -12.03 7.11
N LYS A 10 -12.42 -13.13 6.64
CA LYS A 10 -12.27 -14.47 7.24
C LYS A 10 -10.81 -14.95 7.34
N ASN A 11 -9.96 -14.54 6.40
CA ASN A 11 -8.54 -14.87 6.34
C ASN A 11 -7.64 -13.93 7.18
N GLY A 12 -8.24 -13.06 8.00
CA GLY A 12 -7.52 -12.20 8.94
C GLY A 12 -7.03 -10.88 8.35
N PHE A 13 -7.44 -10.52 7.14
CA PHE A 13 -7.16 -9.20 6.57
C PHE A 13 -8.10 -8.14 7.18
N ILE A 14 -7.52 -7.03 7.60
CA ILE A 14 -8.25 -5.84 8.02
C ILE A 14 -8.65 -5.06 6.76
N VAL A 15 -9.89 -4.56 6.75
CA VAL A 15 -10.38 -3.66 5.70
C VAL A 15 -9.96 -2.22 6.04
N VAL A 16 -9.28 -1.57 5.10
CA VAL A 16 -8.76 -0.20 5.24
C VAL A 16 -9.43 0.69 4.17
N PRO A 17 -10.53 1.39 4.51
CA PRO A 17 -11.25 2.24 3.57
C PRO A 17 -10.66 3.64 3.46
N PHE A 18 -10.66 4.20 2.26
CA PHE A 18 -10.27 5.57 1.96
C PHE A 18 -11.35 6.27 1.15
N ARG A 19 -11.63 7.54 1.45
CA ARG A 19 -12.48 8.37 0.61
C ARG A 19 -11.77 8.71 -0.70
N LEU A 20 -12.52 8.64 -1.78
CA LEU A 20 -12.08 9.10 -3.09
C LEU A 20 -12.26 10.62 -3.20
N PRO A 21 -11.30 11.35 -3.79
CA PRO A 21 -11.46 12.76 -4.07
C PRO A 21 -12.53 13.00 -5.15
N ASP A 22 -13.12 14.19 -5.13
CA ASP A 22 -14.05 14.62 -6.17
C ASP A 22 -13.35 14.73 -7.54
N HIS A 23 -13.99 14.22 -8.58
CA HIS A 23 -13.54 14.39 -9.96
C HIS A 23 -14.63 15.05 -10.79
N LYS A 24 -14.26 16.05 -11.62
CA LYS A 24 -15.22 16.87 -12.40
C LYS A 24 -16.15 16.05 -13.30
N ALA A 25 -15.66 14.92 -13.81
CA ALA A 25 -16.41 14.05 -14.71
C ALA A 25 -17.31 13.04 -13.98
N LEU A 26 -17.14 12.84 -12.68
CA LEU A 26 -17.94 11.91 -11.90
C LEU A 26 -19.12 12.64 -11.25
N PRO A 27 -20.31 12.03 -11.20
CA PRO A 27 -21.45 12.64 -10.54
C PRO A 27 -21.16 12.83 -9.04
N LYS A 28 -21.56 13.97 -8.50
CA LYS A 28 -21.53 14.18 -7.04
C LYS A 28 -22.58 13.27 -6.40
N SER A 29 -22.13 12.14 -5.86
CA SER A 29 -22.97 11.24 -5.08
C SER A 29 -23.31 11.88 -3.73
N LYS A 30 -24.45 11.49 -3.14
CA LYS A 30 -24.79 11.85 -1.75
C LYS A 30 -23.85 11.18 -0.75
N GLU A 31 -23.24 10.06 -1.13
CA GLU A 31 -22.30 9.29 -0.33
C GLU A 31 -20.93 9.26 -1.00
N ALA A 32 -19.89 9.52 -0.22
CA ALA A 32 -18.51 9.51 -0.71
C ALA A 32 -18.13 8.09 -1.12
N SER A 33 -17.64 7.92 -2.35
CA SER A 33 -17.13 6.64 -2.83
C SER A 33 -15.84 6.27 -2.10
N LEU A 34 -15.61 4.97 -1.91
CA LEU A 34 -14.50 4.44 -1.12
C LEU A 34 -13.60 3.50 -1.92
N HIS A 35 -12.29 3.61 -1.71
CA HIS A 35 -11.32 2.59 -2.08
C HIS A 35 -11.02 1.70 -0.88
N TYR A 36 -10.99 0.39 -1.07
CA TYR A 36 -10.71 -0.58 0.00
C TYR A 36 -9.36 -1.25 -0.22
N MET A 37 -8.40 -0.95 0.65
CA MET A 37 -7.15 -1.69 0.77
C MET A 37 -7.31 -2.76 1.86
N PHE A 38 -6.55 -3.84 1.77
CA PHE A 38 -6.53 -4.89 2.79
C PHE A 38 -5.15 -5.00 3.42
N ALA A 39 -5.09 -5.16 4.74
CA ALA A 39 -3.83 -5.25 5.46
C ALA A 39 -3.78 -6.51 6.35
N ARG A 40 -2.64 -7.20 6.35
CA ARG A 40 -2.35 -8.31 7.26
C ARG A 40 -0.91 -8.24 7.76
N ARG A 41 -0.64 -8.63 9.00
CA ARG A 41 0.76 -8.80 9.47
C ARG A 41 1.46 -9.87 8.65
N HIS A 42 2.62 -9.52 8.10
CA HIS A 42 3.47 -10.43 7.36
C HIS A 42 4.42 -11.13 8.34
N GLN A 43 4.64 -12.43 8.14
CA GLN A 43 5.60 -13.22 8.91
C GLN A 43 6.52 -13.91 7.93
N SER A 44 7.83 -13.68 8.06
CA SER A 44 8.85 -14.28 7.22
C SER A 44 10.12 -14.48 8.01
N SER A 45 10.86 -15.53 7.66
CA SER A 45 12.21 -15.77 8.15
C SER A 45 13.25 -14.92 7.41
N ASN A 46 12.88 -14.27 6.31
CA ASN A 46 13.75 -13.35 5.59
C ASN A 46 13.89 -12.04 6.39
N ALA A 47 15.12 -11.70 6.78
CA ALA A 47 15.42 -10.50 7.57
C ALA A 47 14.98 -9.20 6.86
N ASN A 48 15.01 -9.17 5.52
CA ASN A 48 14.57 -8.00 4.75
C ASN A 48 13.06 -7.76 4.90
N GLU A 49 12.30 -8.80 5.23
CA GLU A 49 10.84 -8.77 5.36
C GLU A 49 10.36 -8.80 6.82
N SER A 50 11.26 -8.60 7.78
CA SER A 50 10.87 -8.39 9.16
C SER A 50 9.98 -7.16 9.30
N ASP A 51 9.08 -7.18 10.28
CA ASP A 51 8.29 -6.01 10.69
C ASP A 51 7.48 -5.39 9.54
N CYS A 52 6.88 -6.25 8.71
CA CYS A 52 6.14 -5.85 7.52
C CYS A 52 4.62 -6.05 7.65
N LEU A 53 3.87 -5.15 7.01
CA LEU A 53 2.46 -5.39 6.69
C LEU A 53 2.32 -5.82 5.23
N PHE A 54 1.62 -6.92 4.99
CA PHE A 54 1.18 -7.34 3.67
C PHE A 54 -0.07 -6.57 3.28
N LEU A 55 0.04 -5.77 2.23
CA LEU A 55 -1.00 -4.89 1.70
C LEU A 55 -1.51 -5.43 0.37
N VAL A 56 -2.81 -5.38 0.16
CA VAL A 56 -3.48 -5.82 -1.07
C VAL A 56 -4.41 -4.72 -1.55
N ASN A 57 -4.47 -4.55 -2.88
CA ASN A 57 -5.28 -3.53 -3.53
C ASN A 57 -4.85 -2.12 -3.13
N LEU A 58 -3.59 -1.79 -3.37
CA LEU A 58 -3.08 -0.46 -3.10
C LEU A 58 -3.76 0.57 -4.03
N PRO A 59 -3.97 1.82 -3.58
CA PRO A 59 -4.43 2.89 -4.45
C PRO A 59 -3.47 3.15 -5.62
N LEU A 60 -4.00 3.73 -6.71
CA LEU A 60 -3.22 4.05 -7.91
C LEU A 60 -1.99 4.91 -7.58
N LEU A 61 -0.83 4.55 -8.15
CA LEU A 61 0.45 5.26 -7.96
C LEU A 61 0.85 5.42 -6.49
N SER A 62 0.52 4.42 -5.66
CA SER A 62 0.99 4.39 -4.27
C SER A 62 2.51 4.36 -4.22
N ASN A 63 3.08 5.21 -3.37
CA ASN A 63 4.51 5.25 -3.12
C ASN A 63 4.78 5.45 -1.62
N ILE A 64 6.05 5.40 -1.22
CA ILE A 64 6.47 5.51 0.18
C ILE A 64 6.03 6.82 0.85
N GLU A 65 5.94 7.93 0.11
CA GLU A 65 5.52 9.22 0.66
C GLU A 65 4.03 9.21 1.04
N HIS A 66 3.18 8.63 0.19
CA HIS A 66 1.76 8.49 0.50
C HIS A 66 1.55 7.57 1.70
N MET A 67 2.30 6.47 1.79
CA MET A 67 2.22 5.55 2.92
C MET A 67 2.67 6.21 4.22
N LYS A 68 3.77 6.99 4.20
CA LYS A 68 4.23 7.79 5.36
C LYS A 68 3.19 8.81 5.78
N LYS A 69 2.56 9.52 4.82
CA LYS A 69 1.47 10.47 5.10
C LYS A 69 0.28 9.78 5.76
N PHE A 70 -0.17 8.65 5.22
CA PHE A 70 -1.28 7.89 5.79
C PHE A 70 -0.97 7.37 7.20
N VAL A 71 0.21 6.79 7.43
CA VAL A 71 0.62 6.33 8.76
C VAL A 71 0.75 7.51 9.72
N GLY A 72 1.27 8.66 9.28
CA GLY A 72 1.28 9.89 10.06
C GLY A 72 -0.11 10.36 10.50
N GLN A 73 -1.10 10.31 9.60
CA GLN A 73 -2.50 10.63 9.92
C GLN A 73 -3.11 9.63 10.93
N LEU A 74 -2.78 8.34 10.83
CA LEU A 74 -3.18 7.34 11.83
C LEU A 74 -2.54 7.63 13.19
N CYS A 75 -1.26 7.98 13.20
CA CYS A 75 -0.51 8.34 14.41
C CYS A 75 -1.14 9.54 15.12
N GLU A 76 -1.44 10.61 14.38
CA GLU A 76 -2.08 11.81 14.91
C GLU A 76 -3.50 11.52 15.44
N LYS A 77 -4.31 10.77 14.69
CA LYS A 77 -5.71 10.49 15.07
C LYS A 77 -5.84 9.60 16.30
N TYR A 78 -4.90 8.68 16.52
CA TYR A 78 -4.99 7.69 17.60
C TYR A 78 -3.92 7.83 18.69
N ASP A 79 -3.20 8.96 18.68
CA ASP A 79 -2.13 9.28 19.63
C ASP A 79 -1.11 8.12 19.77
N THR A 80 -0.51 7.75 18.64
CA THR A 80 0.43 6.62 18.57
C THR A 80 1.66 6.94 17.73
N VAL A 81 2.72 6.16 17.87
CA VAL A 81 4.00 6.36 17.19
C VAL A 81 4.31 5.17 16.29
N SER A 82 4.59 5.44 15.01
CA SER A 82 4.96 4.42 14.04
C SER A 82 5.84 5.02 12.95
N HIS A 83 6.97 4.37 12.68
CA HIS A 83 7.93 4.81 11.67
C HIS A 83 7.97 3.81 10.50
N VAL A 84 7.65 4.31 9.31
CA VAL A 84 7.71 3.55 8.06
C VAL A 84 9.11 3.69 7.45
N GLU A 85 9.71 2.56 7.10
CA GLU A 85 11.01 2.49 6.46
C GLU A 85 10.86 2.54 4.94
N GLU A 86 10.24 1.51 4.36
CA GLU A 86 10.23 1.25 2.92
C GLU A 86 8.91 0.60 2.45
N LEU A 87 8.60 0.76 1.16
CA LEU A 87 7.53 0.04 0.47
C LEU A 87 8.16 -0.98 -0.48
N LEU A 88 8.22 -2.23 -0.06
CA LEU A 88 8.85 -3.32 -0.81
C LEU A 88 7.88 -3.93 -1.82
N TYR A 89 8.44 -4.35 -2.96
CA TYR A 89 7.76 -5.14 -3.99
C TYR A 89 6.50 -4.50 -4.59
N ASN A 90 6.43 -3.16 -4.61
CA ASN A 90 5.32 -2.46 -5.25
C ASN A 90 5.48 -2.46 -6.78
N ASP A 91 5.02 -3.52 -7.43
CA ASP A 91 4.95 -3.63 -8.89
C ASP A 91 3.50 -3.49 -9.39
N GLU A 92 3.00 -2.26 -9.38
CA GLU A 92 1.63 -1.93 -9.80
C GLU A 92 1.36 -2.31 -11.27
N PHE A 93 2.35 -2.12 -12.14
CA PHE A 93 2.20 -2.29 -13.58
C PHE A 93 2.67 -3.66 -14.10
N GLY A 94 3.30 -4.48 -13.26
CA GLY A 94 3.77 -5.83 -13.63
C GLY A 94 4.99 -5.81 -14.53
N LEU A 95 5.86 -4.80 -14.41
CA LEU A 95 7.04 -4.66 -15.26
C LEU A 95 8.21 -5.52 -14.78
N HIS A 96 8.20 -5.93 -13.51
CA HIS A 96 9.29 -6.65 -12.85
C HIS A 96 8.87 -8.06 -12.42
N GLU A 97 7.74 -8.57 -12.93
CA GLU A 97 7.20 -9.90 -12.58
C GLU A 97 8.16 -11.04 -12.96
N VAL A 98 8.93 -10.85 -14.04
CA VAL A 98 9.94 -11.80 -14.51
C VAL A 98 11.28 -11.10 -14.64
N ASP A 99 12.26 -11.55 -13.85
CA ASP A 99 13.64 -11.10 -13.97
C ASP A 99 14.37 -11.92 -15.04
N LEU A 100 14.40 -11.38 -16.27
CA LEU A 100 15.07 -12.01 -17.40
C LEU A 100 16.59 -12.10 -17.22
N SER A 101 17.20 -11.16 -16.49
CA SER A 101 18.66 -11.13 -16.28
C SER A 101 19.10 -12.39 -15.54
N ALA A 102 18.46 -12.69 -14.42
CA ALA A 102 18.78 -13.89 -13.66
C ALA A 102 18.40 -15.21 -14.38
N LEU A 103 17.45 -15.19 -15.30
CA LEU A 103 17.09 -16.37 -16.09
C LEU A 103 18.13 -16.69 -17.17
N THR A 104 18.88 -15.69 -17.63
CA THR A 104 19.83 -15.85 -18.75
C THR A 104 21.29 -15.64 -18.37
N SER A 105 21.58 -15.21 -17.15
CA SER A 105 22.93 -14.87 -16.69
C SER A 105 23.41 -15.82 -15.60
N ASP A 106 24.56 -16.47 -15.85
CA ASP A 106 25.24 -17.33 -14.86
C ASP A 106 25.79 -16.55 -13.66
N LEU A 107 25.96 -15.23 -13.78
CA LEU A 107 26.52 -14.37 -12.72
C LEU A 107 25.43 -13.83 -11.78
N MET A 108 24.26 -13.50 -12.34
CA MET A 108 23.15 -12.88 -11.61
C MET A 108 22.10 -13.90 -11.17
N SER A 109 22.31 -15.20 -11.43
CA SER A 109 21.46 -16.25 -10.88
C SER A 109 21.72 -16.31 -9.37
N THR A 110 20.82 -15.73 -8.58
CA THR A 110 20.77 -15.97 -7.14
C THR A 110 20.59 -17.47 -6.94
N ALA A 111 21.63 -18.15 -6.47
CA ALA A 111 21.64 -19.61 -6.27
C ALA A 111 20.56 -20.09 -5.29
N ASP A 112 20.00 -19.17 -4.48
CA ASP A 112 18.84 -19.44 -3.66
C ASP A 112 17.54 -19.14 -4.42
N VAL A 113 16.92 -20.21 -4.91
CA VAL A 113 15.53 -20.22 -5.42
C VAL A 113 14.53 -19.70 -4.35
N ASN A 114 14.94 -19.72 -3.08
CA ASN A 114 14.16 -19.20 -1.94
C ASN A 114 14.20 -17.66 -1.78
N GLU A 115 15.12 -16.95 -2.45
CA GLU A 115 15.21 -15.49 -2.35
C GLU A 115 14.26 -14.76 -3.31
N LYS A 116 13.77 -15.43 -4.36
CA LYS A 116 12.84 -14.82 -5.32
C LYS A 116 11.41 -15.01 -4.88
N ARG A 117 10.92 -14.01 -4.15
CA ARG A 117 9.55 -13.97 -3.70
C ARG A 117 8.62 -13.50 -4.80
N TYR A 118 7.70 -14.37 -5.20
CA TYR A 118 6.51 -13.98 -5.95
C TYR A 118 5.53 -13.26 -5.00
N THR A 119 5.52 -11.93 -5.02
CA THR A 119 4.39 -11.20 -4.47
C THR A 119 3.27 -11.18 -5.52
N PRO A 120 2.03 -11.58 -5.17
CA PRO A 120 0.92 -11.52 -6.12
C PRO A 120 0.73 -10.09 -6.65
N ARG A 121 0.25 -9.96 -7.89
CA ARG A 121 -0.03 -8.67 -8.53
C ARG A 121 -0.91 -7.78 -7.63
N ASN A 122 -0.60 -6.48 -7.59
CA ASN A 122 -1.30 -5.48 -6.77
C ASN A 122 -1.25 -5.79 -5.26
N THR A 123 -0.10 -6.30 -4.81
CA THR A 123 0.24 -6.45 -3.40
C THR A 123 1.61 -5.83 -3.14
N ALA A 124 1.86 -5.42 -1.90
CA ALA A 124 3.15 -4.87 -1.48
C ALA A 124 3.40 -5.20 -0.01
N LEU A 125 4.66 -5.06 0.42
CA LEU A 125 5.00 -5.08 1.84
C LEU A 125 5.36 -3.67 2.29
N LEU A 126 4.71 -3.21 3.36
CA LEU A 126 5.08 -1.98 4.04
C LEU A 126 5.97 -2.33 5.23
N LYS A 127 7.25 -1.99 5.14
CA LYS A 127 8.26 -2.24 6.17
C LYS A 127 8.29 -1.11 7.20
N PHE A 128 8.35 -1.48 8.47
CA PHE A 128 8.51 -0.56 9.59
C PHE A 128 9.91 -0.69 10.17
N VAL A 129 10.37 0.38 10.82
CA VAL A 129 11.71 0.44 11.42
C VAL A 129 11.87 -0.54 12.59
N ASP A 130 10.79 -0.80 13.34
CA ASP A 130 10.80 -1.69 14.50
C ASP A 130 9.43 -2.39 14.75
N ASP A 131 9.46 -3.44 15.58
CA ASP A 131 8.27 -4.21 15.99
C ASP A 131 7.24 -3.34 16.74
N ALA A 132 7.72 -2.35 17.50
CA ALA A 132 6.83 -1.42 18.20
C ALA A 132 5.98 -0.59 17.20
N SER A 133 6.60 -0.09 16.14
CA SER A 133 5.96 0.72 15.10
C SER A 133 4.90 -0.06 14.34
N ILE A 134 5.19 -1.30 13.95
CA ILE A 134 4.19 -2.15 13.28
C ILE A 134 3.05 -2.51 14.23
N ASN A 135 3.32 -2.85 15.50
CA ASN A 135 2.27 -3.18 16.46
C ASN A 135 1.35 -1.99 16.76
N ASN A 136 1.94 -0.79 16.89
CA ASN A 136 1.20 0.46 17.05
C ASN A 136 0.32 0.76 15.83
N CYS A 137 0.89 0.70 14.62
CA CYS A 137 0.16 0.88 13.38
C CYS A 137 -0.96 -0.16 13.23
N TRP A 138 -0.69 -1.43 13.53
CA TRP A 138 -1.67 -2.52 13.45
C TRP A 138 -2.87 -2.30 14.39
N ASN A 139 -2.62 -1.85 15.62
CA ASN A 139 -3.67 -1.50 16.57
C ASN A 139 -4.48 -0.28 16.11
N ALA A 140 -3.82 0.73 15.55
CA ALA A 140 -4.49 1.90 14.96
C ALA A 140 -5.36 1.50 13.75
N LEU A 141 -4.87 0.64 12.86
CA LEU A 141 -5.62 0.11 11.73
C LEU A 141 -6.86 -0.68 12.15
N ARG A 142 -6.77 -1.48 13.23
CA ARG A 142 -7.96 -2.14 13.80
C ARG A 142 -9.00 -1.13 14.27
N LYS A 143 -8.58 -0.07 14.95
CA LYS A 143 -9.51 1.02 15.35
C LYS A 143 -10.11 1.71 14.13
N TYR A 144 -9.29 1.98 13.11
CA TYR A 144 -9.70 2.63 11.86
C TYR A 144 -10.70 1.80 11.04
N SER A 145 -10.50 0.48 10.93
CA SER A 145 -11.45 -0.41 10.23
C SER A 145 -12.85 -0.41 10.86
N ASN A 146 -12.92 -0.35 12.19
CA ASN A 146 -14.18 -0.23 12.93
C ASN A 146 -14.80 1.17 12.87
N PHE A 147 -13.99 2.18 12.55
CA PHE A 147 -14.41 3.56 12.48
C PHE A 147 -15.29 3.83 11.26
N HIS A 148 -15.07 3.09 10.16
CA HIS A 148 -15.88 3.16 8.94
C HIS A 148 -17.38 3.00 9.20
N ALA A 149 -17.78 1.96 9.95
CA ALA A 149 -19.17 1.70 10.29
C ALA A 149 -19.80 2.80 11.16
N LYS A 150 -19.00 3.52 11.95
CA LYS A 150 -19.48 4.49 12.95
C LYS A 150 -19.48 5.93 12.44
N HIS A 151 -18.45 6.31 11.68
CA HIS A 151 -18.18 7.68 11.26
C HIS A 151 -17.63 7.74 9.82
N PRO A 152 -18.42 7.35 8.80
CA PRO A 152 -17.95 7.23 7.42
C PRO A 152 -17.45 8.56 6.82
N LYS A 153 -17.97 9.70 7.29
CA LYS A 153 -17.57 11.04 6.83
C LYS A 153 -16.18 11.46 7.29
N GLU A 154 -15.66 10.85 8.35
CA GLU A 154 -14.37 11.18 8.97
C GLU A 154 -13.25 10.22 8.57
N LEU A 155 -13.51 9.35 7.59
CA LEU A 155 -12.48 8.55 6.95
C LEU A 155 -11.46 9.45 6.24
N PHE A 156 -10.22 8.97 6.19
CA PHE A 156 -9.16 9.67 5.48
C PHE A 156 -9.43 9.62 3.98
N GLU A 157 -9.14 10.73 3.32
CA GLU A 157 -9.19 10.82 1.87
C GLU A 157 -7.83 10.48 1.28
N TRP A 158 -7.81 9.60 0.29
CA TRP A 158 -6.58 9.29 -0.45
C TRP A 158 -6.46 10.23 -1.64
N THR A 159 -5.66 11.28 -1.49
CA THR A 159 -5.36 12.19 -2.60
C THR A 159 -4.39 11.50 -3.57
N TYR A 160 -4.86 11.16 -4.75
CA TYR A 160 -4.03 10.57 -5.80
C TYR A 160 -2.96 11.55 -6.28
N THR A 161 -1.76 11.03 -6.53
CA THR A 161 -0.85 11.72 -7.44
C THR A 161 -1.46 11.69 -8.83
N THR A 162 -1.68 12.87 -9.42
CA THR A 162 -2.25 13.00 -10.75
C THR A 162 -1.11 13.34 -11.71
N PRO A 163 -0.68 12.39 -12.57
CA PRO A 163 0.38 12.66 -13.53
C PRO A 163 0.02 13.87 -14.40
N SER A 164 0.96 14.81 -14.49
CA SER A 164 0.80 15.98 -15.37
C SER A 164 1.00 15.58 -16.83
N PHE A 165 0.55 16.44 -17.76
CA PHE A 165 0.84 16.29 -19.19
C PHE A 165 2.34 16.11 -19.47
N THR A 166 3.20 16.84 -18.74
CA THR A 166 4.65 16.69 -18.80
C THR A 166 5.10 15.27 -18.46
N THR A 167 4.48 14.63 -17.46
CA THR A 167 4.82 13.26 -17.06
C THR A 167 4.57 12.28 -18.20
N PHE A 168 3.46 12.44 -18.92
CA PHE A 168 3.14 11.60 -20.08
C PHE A 168 4.06 11.84 -21.28
N ILE A 169 4.40 13.11 -21.59
CA ILE A 169 5.32 13.40 -22.70
C ILE A 169 6.75 12.93 -22.37
N ASN A 170 7.14 12.97 -21.09
CA ASN A 170 8.49 12.59 -20.68
C ASN A 170 8.83 11.14 -21.04
N PHE A 171 7.85 10.23 -21.16
CA PHE A 171 8.10 8.86 -21.65
C PHE A 171 8.65 8.81 -23.09
N TYR A 172 8.44 9.87 -23.88
CA TYR A 172 8.93 9.97 -25.26
C TYR A 172 10.25 10.74 -25.37
N LYS A 173 10.78 11.28 -24.26
CA LYS A 173 12.07 11.95 -24.29
C LYS A 173 13.18 10.92 -24.51
N PRO A 174 14.22 11.26 -25.29
CA PRO A 174 15.45 10.47 -25.32
C PRO A 174 15.99 10.30 -23.90
N LEU A 175 16.59 9.14 -23.64
CA LEU A 175 17.38 8.95 -22.42
C LEU A 175 18.53 9.95 -22.41
N ASP A 176 18.92 10.36 -21.20
CA ASP A 176 20.09 11.22 -21.03
C ASP A 176 21.35 10.51 -21.55
N ILE A 177 22.23 11.25 -22.20
CA ILE A 177 23.41 10.70 -22.90
C ILE A 177 24.67 10.78 -22.01
N ASP A 178 24.53 11.37 -20.83
CA ASP A 178 25.61 11.57 -19.85
C ASP A 178 25.96 10.32 -19.04
#